data_AF-A0A9D1J2Q2-F1
#
_entry.id   AF-A0A9D1J2Q2-F1
#
_cell.length_a   1.000
_cell.length_b   1.000
_cell.length_c   1.000
_cell.angle_alpha   90.00
_cell.angle_beta   90.00
_cell.angle_gamma   90.00
#
_symmetry.space_group_name_H-M   'P 1'
#
loop_
_entity.id
_entity.type
_entity.pdbx_description
1 polymer ?
#
loop_
_entity_poly.entity_id
_entity_poly.type
_entity_poly.pdbx_seq_one_letter_code
_entity_poly.pdbx_strand_id
1 'polypeptide(L)'
;MRDAIGQVFTLQIILAFVLLINGYMAYSVNYTRAFRVKNRIVDIIEQYEGPYNDEAIAKINSYIDQMTYEVPPRLVQDFLNDYGSNANESSCQNGWCYVAHEVSIDEADGERKGRYYSVVTFVNINIPVINNIVGLGDFLRVVGETRTIYYE
;
A
#
# COMPACT_ATOMS: atom_id res chain seq x y z
N MET A 1 -6.12 -13.17 -50.38
CA MET A 1 -5.12 -12.43 -49.58
C MET A 1 -5.76 -11.45 -48.60
N ARG A 2 -6.87 -10.77 -48.94
CA ARG A 2 -7.62 -9.89 -48.01
C ARG A 2 -8.22 -10.64 -46.80
N ASP A 3 -8.60 -11.90 -46.96
CA ASP A 3 -9.18 -12.71 -45.88
C ASP A 3 -8.14 -13.16 -44.82
N ALA A 4 -6.86 -13.28 -45.21
CA ALA A 4 -5.78 -13.59 -44.27
C ALA A 4 -5.46 -12.41 -43.33
N ILE A 5 -5.70 -11.17 -43.77
CA ILE A 5 -5.48 -9.96 -42.97
C ILE A 5 -6.53 -9.85 -41.85
N GLY A 6 -7.78 -10.23 -42.13
CA GLY A 6 -8.85 -10.26 -41.12
C GLY A 6 -8.59 -11.28 -40.00
N GLN A 7 -8.01 -12.43 -40.34
CA GLN A 7 -7.69 -13.46 -39.34
C GLN A 7 -6.55 -13.04 -38.40
N VAL A 8 -5.53 -12.35 -38.92
CA VAL A 8 -4.42 -11.81 -38.10
C VAL A 8 -4.92 -10.71 -37.15
N PHE A 9 -5.82 -9.84 -37.61
CA PHE A 9 -6.40 -8.79 -36.77
C PHE A 9 -7.22 -9.37 -35.60
N THR A 10 -8.03 -10.39 -35.86
CA THR A 10 -8.78 -11.10 -34.80
C THR A 10 -7.84 -11.78 -33.81
N LEU A 11 -6.75 -12.40 -34.28
CA LEU A 11 -5.75 -13.02 -33.42
C LEU A 11 -5.08 -11.99 -32.49
N GLN A 12 -4.74 -10.81 -33.01
CA GLN A 12 -4.16 -9.72 -32.22
C GLN A 12 -5.10 -9.25 -31.12
N ILE A 13 -6.39 -9.10 -31.42
CA ILE A 13 -7.40 -8.71 -30.42
C ILE A 13 -7.52 -9.77 -29.32
N ILE A 14 -7.60 -11.05 -29.69
CA ILE A 14 -7.66 -12.14 -28.70
C ILE A 14 -6.42 -12.12 -27.81
N LEU A 15 -5.24 -11.94 -28.39
CA LEU A 15 -3.98 -11.90 -27.65
C LEU A 15 -3.91 -10.70 -26.70
N ALA A 16 -4.47 -9.55 -27.10
CA ALA A 16 -4.61 -8.39 -26.23
C ALA A 16 -5.51 -8.68 -25.02
N PHE A 17 -6.67 -9.32 -25.20
CA PHE A 17 -7.55 -9.69 -24.09
C PHE A 17 -6.92 -10.73 -23.15
N VAL A 18 -6.19 -11.71 -23.70
CA VAL A 18 -5.47 -12.69 -22.88
C VAL A 18 -4.41 -12.01 -22.03
N LEU A 19 -3.65 -11.05 -22.57
CA LEU A 19 -2.69 -10.27 -21.80
C LEU A 19 -3.36 -9.43 -20.71
N LEU A 20 -4.49 -8.80 -21.01
CA LEU A 20 -5.25 -8.02 -20.03
C LEU A 20 -5.75 -8.88 -18.87
N ILE A 21 -6.34 -10.05 -19.15
CA ILE A 21 -6.86 -10.96 -18.12
C ILE A 21 -5.73 -11.49 -17.24
N ASN A 22 -4.62 -11.93 -17.84
CA ASN A 22 -3.47 -12.41 -17.08
C ASN A 22 -2.83 -11.29 -16.24
N GLY A 23 -2.72 -10.08 -16.80
CA GLY A 23 -2.24 -8.90 -16.07
C GLY A 23 -3.14 -8.56 -14.89
N TYR A 24 -4.46 -8.59 -15.08
CA TYR A 24 -5.42 -8.37 -14.01
C TYR A 24 -5.35 -9.45 -12.91
N MET A 25 -5.23 -10.74 -13.27
CA MET A 25 -5.07 -11.81 -12.29
C MET A 25 -3.77 -11.64 -11.48
N ALA A 26 -2.66 -11.36 -12.15
CA ALA A 26 -1.38 -11.09 -11.50
C ALA A 26 -1.49 -9.89 -10.56
N TYR A 27 -2.23 -8.85 -10.95
CA TYR A 27 -2.51 -7.70 -10.08
C TYR A 27 -3.32 -8.08 -8.85
N SER A 28 -4.44 -8.79 -9.04
CA SER A 28 -5.35 -9.20 -7.96
C SER A 28 -4.66 -10.03 -6.88
N VAL A 29 -3.81 -10.98 -7.27
CA VAL A 29 -3.08 -11.84 -6.31
C VAL A 29 -2.11 -11.02 -5.47
N ASN A 30 -1.34 -10.12 -6.10
CA ASN A 30 -0.38 -9.28 -5.37
C ASN A 30 -1.08 -8.22 -4.52
N TYR A 31 -2.20 -7.66 -4.99
CA TYR A 31 -3.06 -6.76 -4.21
C TYR A 31 -3.58 -7.45 -2.94
N THR A 32 -4.05 -8.70 -3.06
CA THR A 32 -4.55 -9.47 -1.91
C THR A 32 -3.45 -9.70 -0.86
N ARG A 33 -2.20 -9.90 -1.29
CA ARG A 33 -1.06 -10.03 -0.36
C ARG A 33 -0.80 -8.72 0.38
N ALA A 34 -0.68 -7.61 -0.34
CA ALA A 34 -0.47 -6.29 0.27
C ALA A 34 -1.61 -5.93 1.25
N PHE A 35 -2.86 -6.23 0.90
CA PHE A 35 -4.00 -6.00 1.78
C PHE A 35 -3.95 -6.80 3.09
N ARG A 36 -3.51 -8.07 3.04
CA ARG A 36 -3.30 -8.89 4.25
C ARG A 36 -2.18 -8.33 5.11
N VAL A 37 -1.08 -7.91 4.48
CA VAL A 37 0.05 -7.26 5.17
C VAL A 37 -0.41 -6.01 5.89
N LYS A 38 -1.09 -5.12 5.18
CA LYS A 38 -1.66 -3.90 5.73
C LYS A 38 -2.56 -4.15 6.93
N ASN A 39 -3.52 -5.09 6.84
CA ASN A 39 -4.40 -5.41 7.96
C ASN A 39 -3.61 -5.89 9.18
N ARG A 40 -2.63 -6.77 8.98
CA ARG A 40 -1.81 -7.27 10.08
C ARG A 40 -0.98 -6.16 10.73
N ILE A 41 -0.44 -5.23 9.95
CA ILE A 41 0.30 -4.08 10.48
C ILE A 41 -0.62 -3.19 11.31
N VAL A 42 -1.83 -2.88 10.80
CA VAL A 42 -2.85 -2.14 11.56
C VAL A 42 -3.15 -2.84 12.89
N ASP A 43 -3.42 -4.15 12.87
CA ASP A 43 -3.70 -4.92 14.10
C ASP A 43 -2.55 -4.85 15.11
N ILE A 44 -1.30 -4.86 14.65
CA ILE A 44 -0.12 -4.76 15.52
C ILE A 44 -0.01 -3.34 16.08
N ILE A 45 -0.15 -2.30 15.27
CA ILE A 45 -0.07 -0.92 15.75
C ILE A 45 -1.17 -0.65 16.78
N GLU A 46 -2.38 -1.18 16.57
CA GLU A 46 -3.47 -1.08 17.54
C GLU A 46 -3.17 -1.83 18.85
N GLN A 47 -2.57 -3.02 18.79
CA GLN A 47 -2.22 -3.81 19.99
C GLN A 47 -1.17 -3.13 20.87
N TYR A 48 -0.26 -2.36 20.28
CA TYR A 48 0.84 -1.70 20.99
C TYR A 48 0.59 -0.20 21.18
N GLU A 49 -0.62 0.29 20.91
CA GLU A 49 -1.04 1.70 21.04
C GLU A 49 -0.16 2.71 20.28
N GLY A 50 0.50 2.27 19.20
CA GLY A 50 1.27 3.15 18.33
C GLY A 50 2.52 2.49 17.72
N PRO A 51 3.15 3.16 16.73
CA PRO A 51 4.29 2.63 15.99
C PRO A 51 5.65 2.86 16.68
N TYR A 52 5.71 3.35 17.92
CA TYR A 52 6.97 3.69 18.61
C TYR A 52 7.60 2.54 19.39
N ASN A 53 6.89 1.43 19.53
CA ASN A 53 7.40 0.29 20.28
C ASN A 53 8.31 -0.56 19.39
N ASP A 54 9.57 -0.71 19.79
CA ASP A 54 10.57 -1.54 19.09
C ASP A 54 10.08 -3.00 18.92
N GLU A 55 9.31 -3.52 19.89
CA GLU A 55 8.71 -4.85 19.79
C GLU A 55 7.65 -4.93 18.69
N ALA A 56 6.83 -3.89 18.53
CA ALA A 56 5.82 -3.80 17.47
C ALA A 56 6.50 -3.77 16.10
N ILE A 57 7.54 -2.95 15.94
CA ILE A 57 8.31 -2.84 14.70
C ILE A 57 8.99 -4.18 14.36
N ALA A 58 9.63 -4.84 15.32
CA ALA A 58 10.25 -6.15 15.11
C ALA A 58 9.23 -7.21 14.67
N LYS A 59 8.04 -7.19 15.26
CA LYS A 59 6.94 -8.10 14.91
C LYS A 59 6.38 -7.82 13.52
N ILE A 60 6.29 -6.56 13.12
CA ILE A 60 5.90 -6.17 11.76
C ILE A 60 6.96 -6.64 10.74
N ASN A 61 8.24 -6.36 11.00
CA ASN A 61 9.32 -6.73 10.08
C ASN A 61 9.41 -8.25 9.90
N SER A 62 9.34 -9.02 11.00
CA SER A 62 9.33 -10.49 10.91
C SER A 62 8.13 -11.04 10.13
N TYR A 63 6.97 -10.37 10.19
CA TYR A 63 5.80 -10.76 9.43
C TYR A 63 5.95 -10.42 7.93
N ILE A 64 6.52 -9.26 7.60
CA ILE A 64 6.81 -8.86 6.22
C ILE A 64 7.80 -9.84 5.56
N ASP A 65 8.86 -10.22 6.28
CA ASP A 65 9.85 -11.19 5.81
C ASP A 65 9.21 -12.56 5.54
N GLN A 66 8.32 -13.03 6.42
CA GLN A 66 7.56 -14.28 6.23
C GLN A 66 6.67 -14.25 4.99
N MET A 67 6.15 -13.08 4.61
CA MET A 67 5.29 -12.93 3.45
C MET A 67 6.07 -12.72 2.14
N THR A 68 7.41 -12.69 2.18
CA THR A 68 8.28 -12.37 1.03
C THR A 68 7.78 -11.12 0.30
N TYR A 69 7.41 -10.13 1.10
CA TYR A 69 6.79 -8.92 0.63
C TYR A 69 7.86 -7.83 0.50
N GLU A 70 8.44 -7.73 -0.68
CA GLU A 70 9.44 -6.70 -0.99
C GLU A 70 8.79 -5.57 -1.76
N VAL A 71 9.03 -4.33 -1.35
CA VAL A 71 8.55 -3.14 -2.06
C VAL A 71 9.73 -2.40 -2.69
N PRO A 72 9.64 -1.99 -3.97
CA PRO A 72 10.65 -1.15 -4.58
C PRO A 72 10.86 0.16 -3.79
N PRO A 73 12.10 0.52 -3.41
CA PRO A 73 12.38 1.73 -2.61
C PRO A 73 11.87 3.02 -3.24
N ARG A 74 11.74 3.06 -4.57
CA ARG A 74 11.19 4.21 -5.30
C ARG A 74 9.74 4.53 -4.89
N LEU A 75 8.88 3.52 -4.74
CA LEU A 75 7.47 3.73 -4.38
C LEU A 75 7.34 4.33 -2.98
N VAL A 76 8.22 3.88 -2.07
CA VAL A 76 8.32 4.38 -0.70
C VAL A 76 8.77 5.84 -0.70
N GLN A 77 9.78 6.18 -1.50
CA GLN A 77 10.29 7.55 -1.58
C GLN A 77 9.28 8.51 -2.22
N ASP A 78 8.59 8.08 -3.27
CA ASP A 78 7.54 8.88 -3.93
C ASP A 78 6.41 9.20 -2.93
N PHE A 79 6.03 8.24 -2.08
CA PHE A 79 5.06 8.47 -1.00
C PHE A 79 5.54 9.47 0.05
N LEU A 80 6.78 9.36 0.53
CA LEU A 80 7.33 10.30 1.51
C LEU A 80 7.38 11.74 0.96
N ASN A 81 7.72 11.89 -0.32
CA ASN A 81 7.80 13.19 -0.95
C ASN A 81 6.43 13.87 -1.15
N ASP A 82 5.38 13.08 -1.41
CA ASP A 82 4.04 13.60 -1.70
C ASP A 82 3.17 13.73 -0.44
N TYR A 83 3.11 12.67 0.38
CA TYR A 83 2.26 12.59 1.57
C TYR A 83 3.01 12.89 2.87
N GLY A 84 4.27 12.46 2.99
CA GLY A 84 5.07 12.65 4.20
C GLY A 84 5.37 14.11 4.53
N SER A 85 5.41 14.98 3.51
CA SER A 85 5.65 16.43 3.67
C SER A 85 4.56 17.18 4.45
N ASN A 86 3.33 16.68 4.47
CA ASN A 86 2.18 17.35 5.10
C ASN A 86 1.73 16.67 6.40
N ALA A 87 2.41 15.60 6.81
CA ALA A 87 2.10 14.84 8.00
C ALA A 87 2.84 15.38 9.21
N ASN A 88 2.17 15.41 10.37
CA ASN A 88 2.81 15.76 11.64
C ASN A 88 3.90 14.75 12.02
N GLU A 89 3.67 13.48 11.68
CA GLU A 89 4.67 12.43 11.78
C GLU A 89 4.44 11.40 10.68
N SER A 90 5.48 11.08 9.92
CA SER A 90 5.45 9.97 8.97
C SER A 90 6.81 9.28 8.93
N SER A 91 6.79 7.96 8.79
CA SER A 91 8.00 7.16 8.65
C SER A 91 7.75 5.97 7.77
N CYS A 92 8.77 5.60 7.01
CA CYS A 92 8.75 4.40 6.19
C CYS A 92 9.84 3.45 6.66
N GLN A 93 9.45 2.20 6.79
CA GLN A 93 10.30 1.07 7.14
C GLN A 93 10.29 0.07 5.99
N ASN A 94 10.99 -1.05 6.15
CA ASN A 94 11.20 -2.01 5.09
C ASN A 94 9.87 -2.59 4.55
N GLY A 95 9.36 -2.03 3.45
CA GLY A 95 8.13 -2.48 2.80
C GLY A 95 6.82 -1.81 3.23
N TRP A 96 6.83 -0.90 4.21
CA TRP A 96 5.60 -0.25 4.70
C TRP A 96 5.87 1.16 5.23
N CYS A 97 4.84 1.98 5.26
CA CYS A 97 4.88 3.33 5.80
C CYS A 97 3.72 3.56 6.76
N TYR A 98 3.88 4.51 7.69
CA TYR A 98 2.78 5.04 8.47
C TYR A 98 2.78 6.57 8.45
N VAL A 99 1.59 7.13 8.64
CA VAL A 99 1.34 8.56 8.80
C VAL A 99 0.47 8.76 10.02
N ALA A 100 0.91 9.58 10.97
CA ALA A 100 0.12 9.95 12.14
C ALA A 100 -0.76 11.16 11.82
N HIS A 101 -2.02 11.07 12.23
CA HIS A 101 -2.99 12.13 12.13
C HIS A 101 -3.51 12.47 13.52
N GLU A 102 -3.41 13.74 13.90
CA GLU A 102 -3.94 14.24 15.17
C GLU A 102 -5.39 14.66 14.99
N VAL A 103 -6.23 14.29 15.95
CA VAL A 103 -7.64 14.66 16.03
C VAL A 103 -7.85 15.32 17.39
N SER A 104 -8.21 16.60 17.40
CA SER A 104 -8.73 17.25 18.60
C SER A 104 -10.26 17.22 18.55
N ILE A 105 -10.88 16.86 19.67
CA ILE A 105 -12.32 16.99 19.86
C ILE A 105 -12.53 18.06 20.94
N ASP A 106 -13.15 19.17 20.53
CA ASP A 106 -13.64 20.20 21.45
C ASP A 106 -14.91 19.67 22.13
N GLU A 107 -14.78 19.10 23.32
CA GLU A 107 -15.91 18.79 24.20
C GLU A 107 -16.12 19.92 25.21
N ALA A 108 -17.37 20.08 25.68
CA ALA A 108 -17.77 21.13 26.62
C ALA A 108 -17.08 21.05 28.00
N ASP A 109 -16.33 19.98 28.28
CA ASP A 109 -15.65 19.68 29.55
C ASP A 109 -14.12 19.55 29.40
N GLY A 110 -13.55 19.93 28.25
CA GLY A 110 -12.10 19.90 27.98
C GLY A 110 -11.76 19.43 26.56
N GLU A 111 -10.58 19.81 26.08
CA GLU A 111 -10.06 19.38 24.77
C GLU A 111 -9.51 17.95 24.87
N ARG A 112 -10.15 16.97 24.22
CA ARG A 112 -9.62 15.60 24.13
C ARG A 112 -8.79 15.45 22.88
N LYS A 113 -7.53 15.05 23.03
CA LYS A 113 -6.61 14.82 21.92
C LYS A 113 -6.49 13.32 21.63
N GLY A 114 -6.63 12.97 20.36
CA GLY A 114 -6.46 11.62 19.86
C GLY A 114 -5.52 11.57 18.67
N ARG A 115 -4.94 10.40 18.43
CA ARG A 115 -4.08 10.12 17.28
C ARG A 115 -4.59 8.86 16.58
N TYR A 116 -4.70 8.89 15.26
CA TYR A 116 -4.88 7.69 14.44
C TYR A 116 -3.73 7.57 13.44
N TYR A 117 -3.42 6.35 13.03
CA TYR A 117 -2.31 6.07 12.11
C TYR A 117 -2.84 5.49 10.81
N SER A 118 -2.44 6.10 9.69
CA SER A 118 -2.68 5.58 8.35
C SER A 118 -1.48 4.74 7.93
N VAL A 119 -1.67 3.44 7.80
CA VAL A 119 -0.69 2.47 7.32
C VAL A 119 -0.79 2.33 5.80
N VAL A 120 0.34 2.47 5.12
CA VAL A 120 0.46 2.36 3.66
C VAL A 120 1.39 1.20 3.30
N THR A 121 0.91 0.34 2.43
CA THR A 121 1.66 -0.78 1.85
C THR A 121 1.56 -0.70 0.32
N PHE A 122 2.49 -1.29 -0.42
CA PHE A 122 2.58 -1.21 -1.88
C PHE A 122 2.55 -2.57 -2.58
N VAL A 123 1.74 -2.72 -3.62
CA VAL A 123 1.68 -3.92 -4.44
C VAL A 123 2.94 -4.00 -5.30
N ASN A 124 3.80 -4.99 -5.06
CA ASN A 124 4.96 -5.25 -5.92
C ASN A 124 4.56 -6.13 -7.10
N ILE A 125 4.49 -5.51 -8.28
CA ILE A 125 4.27 -6.20 -9.56
C ILE A 125 5.31 -5.69 -10.54
N ASN A 126 6.18 -6.58 -11.00
CA ASN A 126 7.12 -6.30 -12.07
C ASN A 126 6.53 -6.80 -13.40
N ILE A 127 5.86 -5.91 -14.14
CA ILE A 127 5.44 -6.19 -15.52
C ILE A 127 6.39 -5.42 -16.46
N PRO A 128 7.28 -6.10 -17.19
CA PRO A 128 8.31 -5.45 -18.02
C PRO A 128 7.74 -4.53 -19.11
N VAL A 129 6.49 -4.74 -19.53
CA VAL A 129 5.81 -3.93 -20.55
C VAL A 129 5.24 -2.62 -19.99
N ILE A 130 4.81 -2.61 -18.73
CA ILE A 130 4.07 -1.48 -18.13
C ILE A 130 4.98 -0.62 -17.23
N ASN A 131 6.13 -1.16 -16.82
CA ASN A 131 7.06 -0.53 -15.88
C ASN A 131 7.55 0.88 -16.29
N ASN A 132 7.48 1.21 -17.59
CA ASN A 132 7.95 2.49 -18.13
C ASN A 132 6.82 3.41 -18.66
N ILE A 133 5.56 2.96 -18.68
CA ILE A 133 4.48 3.66 -19.41
C ILE A 133 3.52 4.40 -18.47
N VAL A 134 3.43 4.01 -17.20
CA VAL A 134 2.45 4.59 -16.27
C VAL A 134 3.11 4.86 -14.92
N GLY A 135 2.88 6.03 -14.35
CA GLY A 135 3.21 6.35 -12.96
C GLY A 135 2.36 5.52 -12.00
N LEU A 136 2.68 4.23 -11.89
CA LEU A 136 1.92 3.23 -11.12
C LEU A 136 2.01 3.42 -9.61
N GLY A 137 2.75 4.40 -9.11
CA GLY A 137 2.98 4.61 -7.67
C GLY A 137 1.69 4.66 -6.86
N ASP A 138 0.72 5.44 -7.33
CA ASP A 138 -0.56 5.61 -6.66
C ASP A 138 -1.55 4.46 -6.88
N PHE A 139 -1.46 3.75 -8.00
CA PHE A 139 -2.32 2.59 -8.25
C PHE A 139 -1.90 1.37 -7.43
N LEU A 140 -0.62 1.29 -7.09
CA LEU A 140 -0.06 0.17 -6.34
C LEU A 140 -0.16 0.36 -4.83
N ARG A 141 -0.64 1.49 -4.31
CA ARG A 141 -0.74 1.70 -2.86
C ARG A 141 -2.02 1.09 -2.27
N VAL A 142 -1.88 0.51 -1.09
CA VAL A 142 -2.96 -0.08 -0.29
C VAL A 142 -2.90 0.56 1.10
N VAL A 143 -3.92 1.36 1.41
CA VAL A 143 -4.00 2.18 2.62
C VAL A 143 -4.99 1.58 3.61
N GLY A 144 -4.71 1.69 4.90
CA GLY A 144 -5.63 1.35 5.98
C GLY A 144 -5.36 2.17 7.21
N GLU A 145 -6.41 2.49 7.95
CA GLU A 145 -6.34 3.38 9.11
C GLU A 145 -6.56 2.56 10.38
N THR A 146 -5.85 2.92 11.45
CA THR A 146 -6.09 2.38 12.79
C THR A 146 -7.27 3.11 13.45
N ARG A 147 -7.84 2.52 14.51
CA ARG A 147 -8.69 3.28 15.44
C ARG A 147 -7.95 4.48 16.03
N THR A 148 -8.71 5.52 16.36
CA THR A 148 -8.22 6.66 17.14
C THR A 148 -7.87 6.22 18.55
N ILE A 149 -6.63 6.47 18.93
CA ILE A 149 -6.08 6.27 20.26
C ILE A 149 -6.15 7.63 20.97
N TYR A 150 -6.96 7.72 22.00
CA TYR A 150 -7.10 8.95 22.80
C TYR A 150 -6.06 8.95 23.91
N TYR A 151 -5.41 10.09 24.12
CA TYR A 151 -4.54 10.33 25.27
C TYR A 151 -5.13 11.47 26.09
N GLU A 152 -5.20 11.29 27.41
CA GLU A 152 -5.62 12.33 28.36
C GLU A 152 -4.48 13.30 28.67
#